data_AF-A0A346N816-F1
#
_entry.id   AF-A0A346N816-F1
#
_cell.length_a   1.000
_cell.length_b   1.000
_cell.length_c   1.000
_cell.angle_alpha   90.00
_cell.angle_beta   90.00
_cell.angle_gamma   90.00
#
_symmetry.space_group_name_H-M   'P 1'
#
loop_
_entity.id
_entity.type
_entity.pdbx_description
1 polymer ?
#
loop_
_entity_poly.entity_id
_entity_poly.type
_entity_poly.pdbx_seq_one_letter_code
_entity_poly.pdbx_strand_id
1 'polypeptide(L)'
;MIRDHALCRLAEIFKVPLESLRPFHRFDVDLKSSFVSDFRRNELDKVSDDIHDVADKHIMKEFASDKTVIGTVEDYCNHMIRCGKLNPKEVERLLGVKIEN
;
A
#
# COMPACT_ATOMS: atom_id res chain seq x y z
N MET A 1 -6.12 -12.34 6.30
CA MET A 1 -4.73 -12.72 6.00
C MET A 1 -3.99 -11.65 5.20
N ILE A 2 -4.26 -11.38 3.91
CA ILE A 2 -3.56 -10.29 3.17
C ILE A 2 -3.82 -8.92 3.79
N ARG A 3 -5.07 -8.61 4.13
CA ARG A 3 -5.46 -7.32 4.74
C ARG A 3 -4.66 -7.02 6.01
N ASP A 4 -4.55 -8.01 6.90
CA ASP A 4 -3.89 -7.85 8.19
C ASP A 4 -2.40 -7.52 8.00
N HIS A 5 -1.72 -8.21 7.09
CA HIS A 5 -0.32 -7.93 6.78
C HIS A 5 -0.13 -6.61 6.04
N ALA A 6 -1.07 -6.23 5.18
CA ALA A 6 -1.07 -4.90 4.56
C ALA A 6 -1.23 -3.78 5.60
N LEU A 7 -2.07 -3.97 6.63
CA LEU A 7 -2.19 -3.04 7.74
C LEU A 7 -0.92 -3.00 8.60
N CYS A 8 -0.30 -4.15 8.90
CA CYS A 8 0.99 -4.21 9.58
C CYS A 8 2.06 -3.44 8.80
N ARG A 9 2.13 -3.63 7.48
CA ARG A 9 3.05 -2.92 6.59
C ARG A 9 2.85 -1.41 6.65
N LEU A 10 1.60 -0.93 6.62
CA LEU A 10 1.31 0.50 6.77
C LEU A 10 1.71 1.03 8.15
N ALA A 11 1.43 0.27 9.22
CA ALA A 11 1.83 0.63 10.58
C ALA A 11 3.36 0.76 10.70
N GLU A 12 4.12 -0.13 10.07
CA GLU A 12 5.59 -0.08 10.00
C GLU A 12 6.09 1.13 9.20
N ILE A 13 5.48 1.41 8.03
CA ILE A 13 5.86 2.55 7.18
C ILE A 13 5.67 3.86 7.94
N PHE A 14 4.49 4.08 8.52
CA PHE A 14 4.14 5.32 9.22
C PHE A 14 4.60 5.36 10.68
N LYS A 15 5.18 4.27 11.19
CA LYS A 15 5.62 4.12 12.59
C LYS A 15 4.51 4.44 13.60
N VAL A 16 3.29 3.98 13.30
CA VAL A 16 2.12 4.15 14.16
C VAL A 16 1.63 2.81 14.70
N PRO A 17 0.94 2.77 15.85
CA PRO A 17 0.32 1.54 16.33
C PRO A 17 -0.73 1.00 15.35
N LEU A 18 -0.77 -0.32 15.17
CA LEU A 18 -1.69 -0.98 14.23
C LEU A 18 -3.16 -0.64 14.52
N GLU A 19 -3.53 -0.63 15.81
CA GLU A 19 -4.86 -0.33 16.31
C GLU A 19 -5.29 1.13 16.07
N SER A 20 -4.35 2.02 15.72
CA SER A 20 -4.64 3.41 15.37
C SER A 20 -5.05 3.59 13.91
N LEU A 21 -4.75 2.62 13.04
CA LEU A 21 -5.15 2.69 11.64
C LEU A 21 -6.66 2.51 11.51
N ARG A 22 -7.26 3.37 10.68
CA ARG A 22 -8.68 3.32 10.33
C ARG A 22 -8.82 3.25 8.81
N PRO A 23 -9.82 2.52 8.27
CA PRO A 23 -9.98 2.35 6.82
C PRO A 23 -10.03 3.66 6.04
N PHE A 24 -10.70 4.67 6.61
CA PHE A 24 -10.90 5.99 5.99
C PHE A 24 -9.73 6.96 6.19
N HIS A 25 -8.67 6.59 6.92
CA HIS A 25 -7.50 7.46 7.05
C HIS A 25 -6.86 7.68 5.70
N ARG A 26 -6.71 8.95 5.33
CA ARG A 26 -6.02 9.39 4.11
C ARG A 26 -4.52 9.54 4.37
N PHE A 27 -3.71 9.11 3.40
CA PHE A 27 -2.26 9.16 3.53
C PHE A 27 -1.69 10.59 3.59
N ASP A 28 -2.36 11.56 2.98
CA ASP A 28 -1.93 12.96 2.91
C ASP A 28 -2.49 13.85 4.04
N VAL A 29 -3.50 13.36 4.78
CA VAL A 29 -4.21 14.14 5.81
C VAL A 29 -4.05 13.52 7.19
N ASP A 30 -4.43 12.25 7.34
CA ASP A 30 -4.54 11.59 8.64
C ASP A 30 -3.23 10.91 9.04
N LEU A 31 -2.54 10.31 8.05
CA LEU A 31 -1.25 9.64 8.24
C LEU A 31 -0.12 10.58 7.84
N LYS A 32 0.26 11.49 8.74
CA LYS A 32 1.31 12.47 8.47
C LYS A 32 2.61 11.78 8.04
N SER A 33 3.04 12.05 6.82
CA SER A 33 4.40 11.73 6.38
C SER A 33 5.40 12.72 6.95
N SER A 34 6.59 12.23 7.24
CA SER A 34 7.73 13.05 7.62
C SER A 34 8.08 14.02 6.50
N PHE A 35 8.27 15.30 6.83
CA PHE A 35 8.87 16.24 5.90
C PHE A 35 10.31 15.82 5.62
N VAL A 36 10.65 15.63 4.35
CA VAL A 36 11.97 15.21 3.88
C VAL A 36 12.45 16.23 2.85
N SER A 37 13.71 16.66 2.95
CA SER A 37 14.33 17.48 1.90
C SER A 37 14.66 16.63 0.66
N ASP A 38 14.94 17.30 -0.46
CA ASP A 38 14.90 16.84 -1.87
C ASP A 38 15.61 15.54 -2.29
N PHE A 39 16.14 14.73 -1.38
CA PHE A 39 16.81 13.46 -1.71
C PHE A 39 16.51 12.32 -0.72
N ARG A 40 15.57 12.50 0.21
CA ARG A 40 15.15 11.44 1.14
C ARG A 40 13.74 10.98 0.83
N ARG A 41 13.55 9.66 0.85
CA ARG A 41 12.24 9.03 0.67
C ARG A 41 11.42 9.10 1.95
N ASN A 42 10.19 9.60 1.85
CA ASN A 42 9.24 9.60 2.96
C ASN A 42 8.32 8.35 2.93
N GLU A 43 7.33 8.36 3.82
CA GLU A 43 6.34 7.30 3.98
C GLU A 43 5.44 7.18 2.74
N LEU A 44 5.06 8.29 2.11
CA LEU A 44 4.26 8.29 0.88
C LEU A 44 5.03 7.66 -0.29
N ASP A 45 6.33 7.95 -0.40
CA ASP A 45 7.18 7.34 -1.43
C ASP A 45 7.23 5.82 -1.27
N LYS A 46 7.25 5.31 -0.04
CA LYS A 46 7.24 3.86 0.22
C LYS A 46 5.89 3.24 -0.11
N VAL A 47 4.78 3.89 0.25
CA VAL A 47 3.45 3.44 -0.13
C VAL A 47 3.30 3.41 -1.65
N SER A 48 3.81 4.43 -2.34
CA SER A 48 3.81 4.49 -3.79
C SER A 48 4.57 3.32 -4.40
N ASP A 49 5.80 3.04 -3.96
CA ASP A 49 6.53 1.86 -4.43
C ASP A 49 5.78 0.56 -4.18
N ASP A 50 5.24 0.38 -2.96
CA ASP A 50 4.51 -0.84 -2.61
C ASP A 50 3.33 -1.06 -3.58
N ILE A 51 2.61 0.01 -3.95
CA ILE A 51 1.51 -0.02 -4.92
C ILE A 51 1.97 -0.45 -6.32
N HIS A 52 3.10 0.09 -6.79
CA HIS A 52 3.60 -0.15 -8.14
C HIS A 52 4.30 -1.52 -8.27
N ASP A 53 4.99 -1.98 -7.24
CA ASP A 53 5.73 -3.25 -7.25
C ASP A 53 4.81 -4.47 -7.38
N VAL A 54 3.61 -4.41 -6.81
CA VAL A 54 2.65 -5.52 -6.87
C VAL A 54 1.72 -5.44 -8.08
N ALA A 55 1.68 -4.30 -8.76
CA ALA A 55 0.80 -4.06 -9.90
C ALA A 55 1.33 -4.76 -11.16
N ASP A 56 0.43 -5.36 -11.92
CA ASP A 56 0.75 -5.88 -13.26
C ASP A 56 0.61 -4.78 -14.32
N LYS A 57 1.00 -5.10 -15.56
CA LYS A 57 0.89 -4.17 -16.70
C LYS A 57 -0.53 -3.65 -16.95
N HIS A 58 -1.57 -4.35 -16.49
CA HIS A 58 -2.95 -3.94 -16.68
C HIS A 58 -3.35 -2.92 -15.63
N ILE A 59 -3.07 -3.19 -14.36
CA ILE A 59 -3.33 -2.28 -13.25
C ILE A 59 -2.50 -0.99 -13.40
N MET A 60 -1.25 -1.09 -13.87
CA MET A 60 -0.43 0.08 -14.18
C MET A 60 -1.07 1.00 -15.24
N LYS A 61 -1.79 0.44 -16.22
CA LYS A 61 -2.54 1.23 -17.20
C LYS A 61 -3.78 1.89 -16.59
N GLU A 62 -4.39 1.26 -15.59
CA GLU A 62 -5.51 1.87 -14.86
C GLU A 62 -5.05 3.11 -14.08
N PHE A 63 -3.90 3.02 -13.38
CA PHE A 63 -3.29 4.17 -12.71
C PHE A 63 -2.97 5.30 -13.67
N ALA A 64 -2.37 5.00 -14.83
CA ALA A 64 -2.06 6.00 -15.85
C ALA A 64 -3.30 6.66 -16.48
N SER A 65 -4.50 6.11 -16.25
CA SER A 65 -5.77 6.65 -16.74
C SER A 65 -6.56 7.47 -15.71
N ASP A 66 -5.98 7.75 -14.54
CA ASP A 66 -6.61 8.42 -13.39
C ASP A 66 -7.92 7.75 -12.89
N LYS A 67 -8.18 6.51 -13.33
CA LYS A 67 -9.40 5.78 -12.95
C LYS A 67 -9.31 5.17 -11.55
N THR A 68 -8.11 5.03 -11.02
CA THR A 68 -7.85 4.40 -9.72
C THR A 68 -6.91 5.29 -8.93
N VAL A 69 -7.40 5.89 -7.85
CA VAL A 69 -6.60 6.67 -6.90
C VAL A 69 -6.54 5.87 -5.60
N ILE A 70 -5.34 5.54 -5.14
CA ILE A 70 -5.12 4.89 -3.84
C ILE A 70 -4.75 5.99 -2.85
N GLY A 71 -5.75 6.48 -2.11
CA GLY A 71 -5.58 7.62 -1.19
C GLY A 71 -5.79 7.28 0.28
N THR A 72 -6.40 6.13 0.57
CA THR A 72 -6.75 5.70 1.93
C THR A 72 -6.11 4.36 2.32
N VAL A 73 -6.09 4.08 3.62
CA VAL A 73 -5.72 2.77 4.17
C VAL A 73 -6.55 1.66 3.53
N GLU A 74 -7.85 1.87 3.35
CA GLU A 74 -8.74 0.90 2.72
C GLU A 74 -8.38 0.65 1.25
N ASP A 75 -8.14 1.70 0.48
CA ASP A 75 -7.75 1.58 -0.93
C ASP A 75 -6.49 0.75 -1.08
N TYR A 76 -5.48 1.02 -0.24
CA TYR A 76 -4.23 0.27 -0.23
C TYR A 76 -4.45 -1.21 0.10
N CYS A 77 -5.20 -1.50 1.16
CA CYS A 77 -5.52 -2.88 1.52
C CYS A 77 -6.29 -3.61 0.41
N ASN A 78 -7.25 -2.93 -0.22
CA ASN A 78 -8.04 -3.50 -1.31
C ASN A 78 -7.18 -3.74 -2.56
N HIS A 79 -6.25 -2.83 -2.86
CA HIS A 79 -5.25 -3.02 -3.92
C HIS A 79 -4.38 -4.23 -3.65
N MET A 80 -3.86 -4.40 -2.44
CA MET A 80 -3.08 -5.59 -2.06
C MET A 80 -3.88 -6.89 -2.19
N ILE A 81 -5.16 -6.89 -1.79
CA ILE A 81 -6.04 -8.06 -1.97
C ILE A 81 -6.27 -8.35 -3.45
N ARG A 82 -6.50 -7.31 -4.27
CA ARG A 82 -6.72 -7.44 -5.71
C ARG A 82 -5.47 -8.00 -6.39
N CYS A 83 -4.30 -7.42 -6.12
CA CYS A 83 -3.01 -7.87 -6.63
C CYS A 83 -2.66 -9.27 -6.10
N GLY A 84 -3.06 -9.63 -4.88
CA GLY A 84 -2.85 -10.97 -4.35
C GLY A 84 -3.54 -12.07 -5.17
N LYS A 85 -4.64 -11.76 -5.85
CA LYS A 85 -5.33 -12.69 -6.76
C LYS A 85 -4.70 -12.77 -8.15
N LEU A 86 -4.14 -11.66 -8.63
CA LEU A 86 -3.64 -11.53 -10.00
C LEU A 86 -2.13 -11.81 -10.10
N ASN A 87 -1.38 -11.43 -9.08
CA ASN A 87 0.07 -11.53 -8.96
C ASN A 87 0.49 -11.89 -7.51
N PRO A 88 0.08 -13.06 -7.00
CA PRO A 88 0.31 -13.45 -5.60
C PRO A 88 1.78 -13.37 -5.20
N LYS A 89 2.70 -13.80 -6.06
CA LYS A 89 4.14 -13.86 -5.73
C LYS A 89 4.74 -12.50 -5.38
N GLU A 90 4.33 -11.42 -6.06
CA GLU A 90 4.83 -10.09 -5.74
C GLU A 90 4.24 -9.57 -4.42
N VAL A 91 2.97 -9.86 -4.15
CA VAL A 91 2.33 -9.50 -2.87
C VAL A 91 2.93 -10.29 -1.71
N GLU A 92 3.20 -11.59 -1.91
CA GLU A 92 3.91 -12.45 -0.95
C GLU A 92 5.31 -11.90 -0.64
N ARG A 93 6.06 -11.54 -1.68
CA ARG A 93 7.40 -10.94 -1.56
C ARG A 93 7.35 -9.63 -0.79
N LEU A 94 6.38 -8.78 -1.09
CA LEU A 94 6.26 -7.46 -0.49
C LEU A 94 5.79 -7.51 0.97
N LEU A 95 4.75 -8.28 1.26
CA LEU A 95 4.16 -8.38 2.60
C LEU A 95 4.86 -9.41 3.49
N GLY A 96 5.76 -10.23 2.95
CA GLY A 96 6.47 -11.27 3.70
C GLY A 96 5.55 -12.43 4.12
N VAL A 97 4.54 -12.73 3.31
CA VAL A 97 3.53 -13.77 3.60
C VAL A 97 3.47 -14.83 2.53
N LYS A 98 2.86 -15.97 2.83
CA LYS A 98 2.39 -16.92 1.82
C LYS A 98 0.89 -16.77 1.62
N ILE A 99 0.46 -16.63 0.38
CA ILE A 99 -0.94 -16.59 -0.03
C ILE A 99 -1.26 -17.99 -0.54
N GLU A 100 -1.86 -18.81 0.34
CA GLU A 100 -2.38 -20.12 -0.05
C GLU A 100 -3.69 -19.91 -0.84
N ASN A 101 -3.76 -20.48 -2.04
CA ASN A 101 -4.96 -20.48 -2.89
C ASN A 101 -5.96 -21.54 -2.45
#